data_AF-A0A4P9ZU64-F1
#
_entry.id   AF-A0A4P9ZU64-F1
#
_cell.length_a   1.000
_cell.length_b   1.000
_cell.length_c   1.000
_cell.angle_alpha   90.00
_cell.angle_beta   90.00
_cell.angle_gamma   90.00
#
_symmetry.space_group_name_H-M   'P 1'
#
loop_
_entity.id
_entity.type
_entity.pdbx_description
1 polymer ?
#
loop_
_entity_poly.entity_id
_entity_poly.type
_entity_poly.pdbx_seq_one_letter_code
_entity_poly.pdbx_strand_id
1 'polypeptide(L)'
;MDESDFDHQLQLLESEVDSPIAAETTTVEAEDSLAARQFRDLLVDHGVNAFASWDLIVDRLSQDPRFDLVSEPALRKEFFDEYCRELVVRSRRSAADPREAYQALVREFLQQNVKGTWTQFQNQNRRDKRFVGLKSMKDRVFLFDAEVKQQKERKPSETGKDSKRRGDTTTPSPRQEFLALLKTTNGLNRESSWTCTKEQLRHHPAYRAIVSSAERERLFRDYTAGLARRERRSRSRSRSRSRSWSPADRGDRDKQRRVHSSLDERRRQVERDQQAQRREMDRERERLRLQEAERTLQVWLIDHERDHTRETDQVVADLRNSPRWSTMGRDLDRRTLHRLIQDHQDQLYRKHLAAFHKRLDDLVVLGQTEWDRLGPRLEAEPTVKRLRVAPEKLKTIVDEYIAERHRRAREDLVQLIRESWFAQHQLRLAWTNESIRTILNQKVAADLIAAAADDDDNEANHDAGGEAKDPDDARARLQRLQGAASIDDLLVNLKELHQILHRDSRYLVLQFDPAERNRIMTETLSEMVESVKQQSLYSSAKGQS
;
A
#
# COMPACT_ATOMS: atom_id res chain seq x y z
N MET A 1 -7.32 -19.71 24.26
CA MET A 1 -7.71 -18.35 23.84
C MET A 1 -6.74 -17.41 24.52
N ASP A 2 -6.01 -16.63 23.74
CA ASP A 2 -5.01 -15.69 24.24
C ASP A 2 -5.70 -14.55 24.99
N GLU A 3 -5.16 -14.13 26.13
CA GLU A 3 -5.69 -13.01 26.94
C GLU A 3 -5.87 -11.72 26.12
N SER A 4 -5.05 -11.52 25.06
CA SER A 4 -5.17 -10.34 24.19
C SER A 4 -6.38 -10.38 23.26
N ASP A 5 -6.84 -11.57 22.88
CA ASP A 5 -8.01 -11.75 22.00
C ASP A 5 -9.29 -11.49 22.79
N PHE A 6 -9.30 -11.93 24.05
CA PHE A 6 -10.35 -11.62 25.03
C PHE A 6 -10.49 -10.11 25.28
N ASP A 7 -9.38 -9.41 25.51
CA ASP A 7 -9.36 -7.95 25.73
C ASP A 7 -9.84 -7.18 24.49
N HIS A 8 -9.45 -7.60 23.29
CA HIS A 8 -9.85 -6.96 22.04
C HIS A 8 -11.36 -7.16 21.76
N GLN A 9 -11.88 -8.36 22.01
CA GLN A 9 -13.29 -8.65 21.82
C GLN A 9 -14.16 -7.95 22.87
N LEU A 10 -13.64 -7.79 24.10
CA LEU A 10 -14.26 -6.94 25.12
C LEU A 10 -14.36 -5.51 24.59
N GLN A 11 -13.26 -4.95 24.08
CA GLN A 11 -13.20 -3.59 23.56
C GLN A 11 -14.14 -3.30 22.39
N LEU A 12 -14.49 -4.31 21.57
CA LEU A 12 -15.51 -4.18 20.53
C LEU A 12 -16.93 -4.08 21.12
N LEU A 13 -17.29 -4.99 22.03
CA LEU A 13 -18.58 -4.97 22.72
C LEU A 13 -18.75 -3.70 23.57
N GLU A 14 -17.65 -3.18 24.11
CA GLU A 14 -17.59 -1.91 24.81
C GLU A 14 -18.01 -0.71 23.95
N SER A 15 -17.75 -0.75 22.64
CA SER A 15 -18.13 0.32 21.71
C SER A 15 -19.61 0.27 21.32
N GLU A 16 -20.27 -0.88 21.47
CA GLU A 16 -21.69 -1.08 21.20
C GLU A 16 -22.58 -0.67 22.39
N VAL A 17 -22.07 -0.77 23.63
CA VAL A 17 -22.82 -0.41 24.86
C VAL A 17 -22.97 1.11 25.05
N ASP A 18 -22.07 1.93 24.47
CA ASP A 18 -22.12 3.40 24.57
C ASP A 18 -23.10 4.07 23.57
N SER A 19 -23.88 3.30 22.80
CA SER A 19 -24.98 3.85 21.98
C SER A 19 -26.25 4.05 22.81
N PRO A 20 -26.83 5.26 22.86
CA PRO A 20 -28.11 5.49 23.53
C PRO A 20 -29.24 4.96 22.63
N ILE A 21 -29.64 3.71 22.83
CA ILE A 21 -30.87 3.18 22.23
C ILE A 21 -32.06 3.67 23.07
N ALA A 22 -33.00 4.27 22.36
CA ALA A 22 -34.14 5.01 22.88
C ALA A 22 -34.99 4.20 23.87
N ALA A 23 -35.38 4.88 24.94
CA ALA A 23 -36.39 4.42 25.87
C ALA A 23 -37.77 4.46 25.21
N GLU A 24 -38.26 3.32 24.74
CA GLU A 24 -39.67 3.06 24.46
C GLU A 24 -39.98 1.60 24.75
N THR A 25 -40.39 1.26 25.98
CA THR A 25 -41.51 0.34 26.20
C THR A 25 -41.95 0.39 27.66
N THR A 26 -43.06 1.06 27.89
CA THR A 26 -43.91 0.87 29.07
C THR A 26 -44.82 -0.34 28.85
N THR A 27 -45.17 -1.02 29.97
CA THR A 27 -46.30 -1.93 30.19
C THR A 27 -46.20 -3.40 29.76
N VAL A 28 -45.45 -4.25 30.50
CA VAL A 28 -45.88 -5.61 30.95
C VAL A 28 -45.03 -5.99 32.18
N GLU A 29 -45.46 -5.60 33.39
CA GLU A 29 -44.63 -5.76 34.61
C GLU A 29 -45.38 -6.55 35.69
N ALA A 30 -45.33 -7.88 35.66
CA ALA A 30 -45.46 -8.72 36.87
C ALA A 30 -45.10 -10.18 36.61
N GLU A 31 -45.68 -10.82 35.58
CA GLU A 31 -45.38 -12.22 35.23
C GLU A 31 -43.98 -12.35 34.61
N ASP A 32 -43.59 -11.37 33.79
CA ASP A 32 -42.26 -11.28 33.18
C ASP A 32 -41.13 -11.12 34.20
N SER A 33 -41.40 -10.57 35.40
CA SER A 33 -40.37 -10.40 36.43
C SER A 33 -39.94 -11.71 37.09
N LEU A 34 -40.83 -12.69 37.24
CA LEU A 34 -40.50 -13.99 37.83
C LEU A 34 -39.91 -14.92 36.77
N ALA A 35 -40.46 -14.93 35.55
CA ALA A 35 -39.91 -15.65 34.41
C ALA A 35 -38.50 -15.13 34.04
N ALA A 36 -38.28 -13.81 34.00
CA ALA A 36 -36.97 -13.23 33.72
C ALA A 36 -35.93 -13.51 34.82
N ARG A 37 -36.36 -13.63 36.09
CA ARG A 37 -35.46 -14.04 37.18
C ARG A 37 -35.06 -15.50 37.04
N GLN A 38 -36.01 -16.40 36.80
CA GLN A 38 -35.72 -17.82 36.61
C GLN A 38 -34.90 -18.08 35.34
N PHE A 39 -35.10 -17.28 34.28
CA PHE A 39 -34.28 -17.31 33.08
C PHE A 39 -32.85 -16.82 33.34
N ARG A 40 -32.67 -15.73 34.11
CA ARG A 40 -31.34 -15.27 34.55
C ARG A 40 -30.63 -16.31 35.43
N ASP A 41 -31.33 -16.96 36.36
CA ASP A 41 -30.77 -18.03 37.18
C ASP A 41 -30.33 -19.23 36.30
N LEU A 42 -31.10 -19.54 35.25
CA LEU A 42 -30.70 -20.53 34.24
C LEU A 42 -29.43 -20.11 33.48
N LEU A 43 -29.27 -18.84 33.11
CA LEU A 43 -28.04 -18.36 32.47
C LEU A 43 -26.82 -18.47 33.40
N VAL A 44 -27.01 -18.23 34.71
CA VAL A 44 -25.98 -18.40 35.74
C VAL A 44 -25.61 -19.88 35.91
N ASP A 45 -26.61 -20.76 36.06
CA ASP A 45 -26.41 -22.20 36.30
C ASP A 45 -25.73 -22.88 35.11
N HIS A 46 -26.02 -22.44 33.88
CA HIS A 46 -25.37 -22.94 32.66
C HIS A 46 -24.02 -22.29 32.36
N GLY A 47 -23.53 -21.40 33.23
CA GLY A 47 -22.20 -20.81 33.13
C GLY A 47 -22.02 -19.91 31.91
N VAL A 48 -23.06 -19.17 31.54
CA VAL A 48 -23.02 -18.23 30.42
C VAL A 48 -22.00 -17.13 30.71
N ASN A 49 -21.03 -16.99 29.80
CA ASN A 49 -20.01 -15.94 29.86
C ASN A 49 -20.41 -14.73 29.00
N ALA A 50 -19.76 -13.59 29.24
CA ALA A 50 -20.04 -12.32 28.55
C ALA A 50 -19.87 -12.34 27.01
N PHE A 51 -19.23 -13.39 26.46
CA PHE A 51 -18.95 -13.58 25.04
C PHE A 51 -19.65 -14.80 24.45
N ALA A 52 -20.57 -15.41 25.20
CA ALA A 52 -21.30 -16.55 24.71
C ALA A 52 -22.13 -16.13 23.47
N SER A 53 -22.12 -16.96 22.44
CA SER A 53 -22.99 -16.76 21.28
C SER A 53 -24.31 -17.46 21.53
N TRP A 54 -25.42 -16.75 21.35
CA TRP A 54 -26.78 -17.28 21.48
C TRP A 54 -26.95 -18.60 20.71
N ASP A 55 -26.53 -18.62 19.45
CA ASP A 55 -26.70 -19.77 18.55
C ASP A 55 -25.91 -21.01 18.98
N LEU A 56 -24.85 -20.84 19.79
CA LEU A 56 -24.02 -21.96 20.27
C LEU A 56 -24.51 -22.55 21.59
N ILE A 57 -25.29 -21.79 22.36
CA ILE A 57 -25.72 -22.20 23.69
C ILE A 57 -27.22 -22.48 23.78
N VAL A 58 -28.01 -21.98 22.81
CA VAL A 58 -29.47 -22.11 22.81
C VAL A 58 -29.91 -23.57 22.90
N ASP A 59 -29.22 -24.49 22.22
CA ASP A 59 -29.51 -25.93 22.25
C ASP A 59 -29.23 -26.58 23.61
N ARG A 60 -28.36 -25.98 24.43
CA ARG A 60 -28.08 -26.42 25.80
C ARG A 60 -29.08 -25.82 26.78
N LEU A 61 -29.44 -24.56 26.57
CA LEU A 61 -30.41 -23.85 27.41
C LEU A 61 -31.82 -24.41 27.19
N SER A 62 -32.19 -24.80 25.97
CA SER A 62 -33.51 -25.36 25.62
C SER A 62 -33.82 -26.72 26.23
N GLN A 63 -32.81 -27.40 26.78
CA GLN A 63 -32.99 -28.67 27.48
C GLN A 63 -33.48 -28.48 28.93
N ASP A 64 -33.40 -27.26 29.46
CA ASP A 64 -33.87 -26.95 30.82
C ASP A 64 -35.34 -26.47 30.79
N PRO A 65 -36.23 -27.03 31.63
CA PRO A 65 -37.64 -26.62 31.69
C PRO A 65 -37.86 -25.12 31.92
N ARG A 66 -36.90 -24.42 32.53
CA ARG A 66 -36.96 -22.98 32.80
C ARG A 66 -36.82 -22.13 31.52
N PHE A 67 -36.32 -22.69 30.43
CA PHE A 67 -36.17 -22.01 29.14
C PHE A 67 -37.52 -21.70 28.48
N ASP A 68 -38.51 -22.57 28.67
CA ASP A 68 -39.84 -22.40 28.08
C ASP A 68 -40.78 -21.47 28.85
N LEU A 69 -40.37 -21.04 30.05
CA LEU A 69 -41.12 -20.08 30.87
C LEU A 69 -41.23 -18.70 30.22
N VAL A 70 -40.22 -18.30 29.44
CA VAL A 70 -40.30 -17.12 28.60
C VAL A 70 -40.94 -17.56 27.28
N SER A 71 -42.23 -17.33 27.09
CA SER A 71 -42.97 -17.91 25.95
C SER A 71 -42.51 -17.37 24.59
N GLU A 72 -41.98 -16.14 24.54
CA GLU A 72 -41.58 -15.48 23.30
C GLU A 72 -40.08 -15.65 22.98
N PRO A 73 -39.70 -16.22 21.82
CA PRO A 73 -38.31 -16.42 21.44
C PRO A 73 -37.47 -15.13 21.32
N ALA A 74 -38.11 -14.00 20.97
CA ALA A 74 -37.44 -12.70 20.89
C ALA A 74 -37.00 -12.21 22.27
N LEU A 75 -37.87 -12.32 23.28
CA LEU A 75 -37.57 -11.97 24.67
C LEU A 75 -36.48 -12.87 25.27
N ARG A 76 -36.43 -14.15 24.91
CA ARG A 76 -35.34 -15.06 25.35
C ARG A 76 -33.96 -14.56 24.93
N LYS A 77 -33.84 -14.12 23.67
CA LYS A 77 -32.59 -13.56 23.13
C LYS A 77 -32.27 -12.19 23.74
N GLU A 78 -33.28 -11.36 23.99
CA GLU A 78 -33.11 -10.07 24.64
C GLU A 78 -32.59 -10.19 26.07
N PHE A 79 -33.16 -11.09 26.89
CA PHE A 79 -32.67 -11.33 28.26
C PHE A 79 -31.25 -11.91 28.27
N PHE A 80 -30.90 -12.74 27.29
CA PHE A 80 -29.56 -13.24 27.12
C PHE A 80 -28.55 -12.13 26.79
N ASP A 81 -28.88 -11.28 25.82
CA ASP A 81 -28.04 -10.15 25.42
C ASP A 81 -27.91 -9.13 26.57
N GLU A 82 -28.99 -8.88 27.31
CA GLU A 82 -28.99 -8.04 28.52
C GLU A 82 -28.04 -8.60 29.59
N TYR A 83 -28.11 -9.91 29.88
CA TYR A 83 -27.23 -10.56 30.85
C TYR A 83 -25.75 -10.53 30.43
N CYS A 84 -25.45 -10.78 29.15
CA CYS A 84 -24.09 -10.66 28.61
C CYS A 84 -23.54 -9.23 28.75
N ARG A 85 -24.36 -8.21 28.45
CA ARG A 85 -23.99 -6.79 28.68
C ARG A 85 -23.77 -6.49 30.17
N GLU A 86 -24.62 -7.02 31.05
CA GLU A 86 -24.48 -6.83 32.50
C GLU A 86 -23.16 -7.44 33.01
N LEU A 87 -22.77 -8.63 32.53
CA LEU A 87 -21.49 -9.25 32.88
C LEU A 87 -20.28 -8.43 32.41
N VAL A 88 -20.34 -7.82 31.21
CA VAL A 88 -19.31 -6.88 30.72
C VAL A 88 -19.17 -5.67 31.65
N VAL A 89 -20.29 -5.05 32.02
CA VAL A 89 -20.31 -3.88 32.91
C VAL A 89 -19.84 -4.24 34.32
N ARG A 90 -20.22 -5.40 34.83
CA ARG A 90 -19.81 -5.90 36.16
C ARG A 90 -18.31 -6.22 36.20
N SER A 91 -17.77 -6.80 35.13
CA SER A 91 -16.33 -7.00 34.95
C SER A 91 -15.57 -5.66 35.01
N ARG A 92 -16.04 -4.65 34.27
CA ARG A 92 -15.49 -3.27 34.29
C ARG A 92 -15.50 -2.62 35.68
N ARG A 93 -16.60 -2.73 36.45
CA ARG A 93 -16.69 -2.13 37.80
C ARG A 93 -15.78 -2.81 38.83
N SER A 94 -15.41 -4.07 38.63
CA SER A 94 -14.53 -4.81 39.54
C SER A 94 -13.03 -4.57 39.29
N ALA A 95 -12.67 -4.11 38.08
CA ALA A 95 -11.32 -3.70 37.72
C ALA A 95 -11.09 -2.21 38.08
N ALA A 96 -10.74 -1.92 39.34
CA ALA A 96 -10.36 -0.56 39.74
C ALA A 96 -9.23 -0.01 38.85
N ASP A 97 -9.35 1.26 38.41
CA ASP A 97 -8.39 1.90 37.50
C ASP A 97 -6.96 1.81 38.10
N PRO A 98 -6.01 1.15 37.41
CA PRO A 98 -4.62 1.07 37.85
C PRO A 98 -3.98 2.43 38.15
N ARG A 99 -4.47 3.51 37.53
CA ARG A 99 -4.02 4.89 37.79
C ARG A 99 -4.47 5.39 39.16
N GLU A 100 -5.70 5.10 39.57
CA GLU A 100 -6.23 5.52 40.86
C GLU A 100 -5.58 4.75 42.00
N ALA A 101 -5.38 3.44 41.83
CA ALA A 101 -4.63 2.61 42.78
C ALA A 101 -3.18 3.09 42.95
N TYR A 102 -2.54 3.56 41.87
CA TYR A 102 -1.21 4.16 41.91
C TYR A 102 -1.19 5.53 42.62
N GLN A 103 -2.15 6.40 42.35
CA GLN A 103 -2.27 7.71 43.02
C GLN A 103 -2.50 7.55 44.52
N ALA A 104 -3.31 6.58 44.94
CA ALA A 104 -3.52 6.26 46.36
C ALA A 104 -2.19 5.89 47.04
N LEU A 105 -1.38 5.04 46.41
CA LEU A 105 -0.05 4.66 46.89
C LEU A 105 0.90 5.87 47.00
N VAL A 106 0.87 6.79 46.03
CA VAL A 106 1.66 8.04 46.09
C VAL A 106 1.21 8.91 47.28
N ARG A 107 -0.10 9.07 47.49
CA ARG A 107 -0.65 9.86 48.60
C ARG A 107 -0.25 9.28 49.96
N GLU A 108 -0.34 7.97 50.14
CA GLU A 108 0.11 7.25 51.35
C GLU A 108 1.59 7.54 51.64
N PHE A 109 2.45 7.44 50.62
CA PHE A 109 3.88 7.73 50.78
C PHE A 109 4.15 9.19 51.14
N LEU A 110 3.48 10.14 50.47
CA LEU A 110 3.69 11.58 50.70
C LEU A 110 3.11 12.06 52.04
N GLN A 111 2.13 11.36 52.61
CA GLN A 111 1.67 11.61 53.98
C GLN A 111 2.77 11.32 55.00
N GLN A 112 3.52 10.24 54.81
CA GLN A 112 4.64 9.86 55.69
C GLN A 112 5.92 10.64 55.36
N ASN A 113 6.15 10.97 54.09
CA ASN A 113 7.35 11.65 53.59
C ASN A 113 6.98 12.97 52.90
N VAL A 114 6.74 14.02 53.68
CA VAL A 114 6.29 15.35 53.20
C VAL A 114 7.24 16.01 52.18
N LYS A 115 8.52 15.60 52.16
CA LYS A 115 9.54 16.04 51.17
C LYS A 115 10.15 14.86 50.40
N GLY A 116 9.44 13.73 50.33
CA GLY A 116 9.94 12.53 49.66
C GLY A 116 10.24 12.79 48.19
N THR A 117 11.38 12.29 47.72
CA THR A 117 11.79 12.40 46.31
C THR A 117 11.30 11.19 45.51
N TRP A 118 11.17 11.36 44.20
CA TRP A 118 10.80 10.30 43.27
C TRP A 118 11.65 9.02 43.48
N THR A 119 12.97 9.15 43.63
CA THR A 119 13.89 8.02 43.84
C THR A 119 13.59 7.25 45.12
N GLN A 120 13.22 7.97 46.20
CA GLN A 120 12.87 7.37 47.48
C GLN A 120 11.54 6.61 47.39
N PHE A 121 10.53 7.23 46.78
CA PHE A 121 9.23 6.60 46.52
C PHE A 121 9.37 5.34 45.67
N GLN A 122 10.14 5.42 44.59
CA GLN A 122 10.38 4.31 43.67
C GLN A 122 11.07 3.14 44.39
N ASN A 123 12.14 3.40 45.13
CA ASN A 123 12.88 2.31 45.79
C ASN A 123 12.06 1.60 46.87
N GLN A 124 11.19 2.33 47.58
CA GLN A 124 10.34 1.75 48.61
C GLN A 124 9.17 0.94 48.04
N ASN A 125 8.61 1.36 46.90
CA ASN A 125 7.38 0.78 46.34
C ASN A 125 7.58 -0.05 45.06
N ARG A 126 8.84 -0.30 44.63
CA ARG A 126 9.18 -1.04 43.40
C ARG A 126 8.52 -2.42 43.26
N ARG A 127 8.17 -3.06 44.38
CA ARG A 127 7.53 -4.40 44.43
C ARG A 127 6.03 -4.34 44.72
N ASP A 128 5.46 -3.17 44.97
CA ASP A 128 4.04 -3.02 45.24
C ASP A 128 3.23 -3.28 43.96
N LYS A 129 2.16 -4.09 44.06
CA LYS A 129 1.27 -4.42 42.93
C LYS A 129 0.67 -3.16 42.29
N ARG A 130 0.34 -2.14 43.10
CA ARG A 130 -0.18 -0.83 42.66
C ARG A 130 0.88 -0.02 41.91
N PHE A 131 2.17 -0.17 42.27
CA PHE A 131 3.29 0.48 41.57
C PHE A 131 3.60 -0.21 40.23
N VAL A 132 3.61 -1.55 40.21
CA VAL A 132 3.93 -2.34 39.02
C VAL A 132 2.80 -2.31 38.00
N GLY A 133 1.53 -2.26 38.45
CA GLY A 133 0.33 -2.26 37.61
C GLY A 133 0.30 -1.14 36.55
N LEU A 134 0.89 0.03 36.86
CA LEU A 134 1.02 1.10 35.86
C LEU A 134 2.27 0.87 35.01
N LYS A 135 2.17 0.27 33.82
CA LYS A 135 3.35 -0.16 33.01
C LYS A 135 4.27 0.98 32.54
N SER A 136 3.75 2.20 32.36
CA SER A 136 4.52 3.35 31.83
C SER A 136 5.33 4.06 32.92
N MET A 137 6.66 4.07 32.75
CA MET A 137 7.57 4.77 33.67
C MET A 137 7.41 6.30 33.61
N LYS A 138 7.01 6.85 32.46
CA LYS A 138 6.74 8.28 32.30
C LYS A 138 5.45 8.68 33.04
N ASP A 139 4.41 7.85 32.95
CA ASP A 139 3.12 8.09 33.62
C ASP A 139 3.26 8.01 35.13
N ARG A 140 4.05 7.05 35.61
CA ARG A 140 4.42 6.93 37.03
C ARG A 140 5.06 8.23 37.57
N VAL A 141 6.08 8.74 36.88
CA VAL A 141 6.76 10.00 37.28
C VAL A 141 5.80 11.19 37.20
N PHE A 142 5.02 11.27 36.11
CA PHE A 142 4.05 12.35 35.91
C PHE A 142 2.98 12.40 37.00
N LEU A 143 2.38 11.26 37.35
CA LEU A 143 1.36 11.17 38.40
C LEU A 143 1.95 11.47 39.78
N PHE A 144 3.20 11.07 40.04
CA PHE A 144 3.89 11.43 41.27
C PHE A 144 4.12 12.94 41.38
N ASP A 145 4.67 13.57 40.34
CA ASP A 145 4.91 15.02 40.33
C ASP A 145 3.59 15.82 40.44
N ALA A 146 2.52 15.32 39.83
CA ALA A 146 1.18 15.90 39.93
C ALA A 146 0.64 15.84 41.37
N GLU A 147 0.76 14.71 42.06
CA GLU A 147 0.33 14.56 43.46
C GLU A 147 1.21 15.35 44.43
N VAL A 148 2.53 15.45 44.20
CA VAL A 148 3.43 16.33 44.97
C VAL A 148 3.03 17.79 44.83
N LYS A 149 2.69 18.23 43.61
CA LYS A 149 2.20 19.58 43.35
C LYS A 149 0.88 19.84 44.07
N GLN A 150 -0.08 18.92 43.97
CA GLN A 150 -1.37 19.03 44.68
C GLN A 150 -1.19 19.04 46.20
N GLN A 151 -0.27 18.24 46.77
CA GLN A 151 0.00 18.24 48.21
C GLN A 151 0.59 19.58 48.67
N LYS A 152 1.45 20.21 47.86
CA LYS A 152 2.03 21.53 48.14
C LYS A 152 0.98 22.65 48.05
N GLU A 153 0.08 22.56 47.07
CA GLU A 153 -1.04 23.50 46.88
C GLU A 153 -2.15 23.32 47.94
N ARG A 154 -2.26 22.12 48.55
CA ARG A 154 -3.14 21.85 49.69
C ARG A 154 -2.56 22.31 51.04
N LYS A 155 -1.24 22.55 51.14
CA LYS A 155 -0.55 22.98 52.37
C LYS A 155 -0.10 24.48 52.45
N PRO A 156 -0.70 25.49 51.79
CA PRO A 156 -0.38 26.89 52.06
C PRO A 156 -1.24 27.42 53.23
N SER A 157 -0.90 27.06 54.47
CA SER A 157 -1.36 27.82 55.65
C SER A 157 -0.46 27.76 56.87
N GLU A 158 0.50 26.84 56.96
CA GLU A 158 1.39 26.76 58.14
C GLU A 158 2.82 26.43 57.71
N THR A 159 3.65 27.47 57.57
CA THR A 159 5.08 27.52 57.95
C THR A 159 5.85 28.58 57.13
N GLY A 160 5.91 29.78 57.71
CA GLY A 160 7.15 30.55 57.83
C GLY A 160 7.77 31.14 56.56
N LYS A 161 7.45 32.42 56.30
CA LYS A 161 8.40 33.46 55.85
C LYS A 161 7.79 34.84 56.05
N ASP A 162 7.71 35.29 57.30
CA ASP A 162 7.58 36.72 57.63
C ASP A 162 8.04 36.96 59.07
N SER A 163 9.36 36.99 59.23
CA SER A 163 10.00 37.42 60.47
C SER A 163 10.99 38.52 60.13
N LYS A 164 10.51 39.78 60.14
CA LYS A 164 11.14 40.96 60.76
C LYS A 164 10.42 42.24 60.32
N ARG A 165 9.34 42.58 61.02
CA ARG A 165 8.84 43.96 61.25
C ARG A 165 7.56 43.90 62.09
N ARG A 166 7.72 43.83 63.41
CA ARG A 166 6.76 44.40 64.36
C ARG A 166 7.55 45.04 65.48
N GLY A 167 7.25 46.30 65.73
CA GLY A 167 7.93 47.17 66.66
C GLY A 167 7.65 48.61 66.28
N ASP A 168 6.55 49.12 66.84
CA ASP A 168 6.27 50.52 67.15
C ASP A 168 5.31 51.33 66.24
N THR A 169 4.10 51.46 66.78
CA THR A 169 3.16 52.60 66.84
C THR A 169 3.01 53.55 65.65
N THR A 170 1.80 53.49 65.09
CA THR A 170 0.99 54.53 64.42
C THR A 170 1.53 55.96 64.52
N THR A 171 2.38 56.35 63.58
CA THR A 171 2.45 57.63 62.84
C THR A 171 3.65 57.47 61.89
N PRO A 172 3.53 57.66 60.57
CA PRO A 172 4.70 57.53 59.69
C PRO A 172 5.73 58.58 60.14
N SER A 173 6.95 58.13 60.48
CA SER A 173 8.01 59.07 60.88
C SER A 173 8.10 60.19 59.83
N PRO A 174 8.24 61.48 60.21
CA PRO A 174 8.33 62.58 59.26
C PRO A 174 9.37 62.36 58.15
N ARG A 175 10.41 61.57 58.44
CA ARG A 175 11.41 61.10 57.48
C ARG A 175 10.85 60.17 56.41
N GLN A 176 9.97 59.25 56.77
CA GLN A 176 9.34 58.29 55.86
C GLN A 176 8.31 58.99 54.96
N GLU A 177 7.56 59.96 55.49
CA GLU A 177 6.63 60.78 54.70
C GLU A 177 7.39 61.66 53.71
N PHE A 178 8.49 62.27 54.15
CA PHE A 178 9.36 63.05 53.26
C PHE A 178 10.01 62.18 52.17
N LEU A 179 10.48 60.97 52.52
CA LEU A 179 11.00 60.01 51.53
C LEU A 179 9.91 59.48 50.59
N ALA A 180 8.66 59.40 51.04
CA ALA A 180 7.52 59.06 50.18
C ALA A 180 7.21 60.21 49.21
N LEU A 181 7.23 61.46 49.69
CA LEU A 181 7.12 62.66 48.86
C LEU A 181 8.22 62.72 47.79
N LEU A 182 9.47 62.42 48.15
CA LEU A 182 10.57 62.34 47.19
C LEU A 182 10.40 61.21 46.16
N LYS A 183 9.62 60.18 46.45
CA LYS A 183 9.29 59.11 45.48
C LYS A 183 8.15 59.50 44.55
N THR A 184 7.17 60.26 45.03
CA THR A 184 6.00 60.70 44.24
C THR A 184 6.28 61.97 43.43
N THR A 185 7.37 62.70 43.74
CA THR A 185 7.78 63.87 42.97
C THR A 185 8.32 63.44 41.61
N ASN A 186 7.57 63.78 40.56
CA ASN A 186 7.89 63.40 39.19
C ASN A 186 9.17 64.11 38.70
N GLY A 187 10.06 63.37 38.04
CA GLY A 187 11.26 63.92 37.39
C GLY A 187 12.54 63.95 38.23
N LEU A 188 12.52 63.43 39.46
CA LEU A 188 13.74 63.30 40.26
C LEU A 188 14.66 62.21 39.71
N ASN A 189 15.83 62.62 39.25
CA ASN A 189 16.89 61.77 38.72
C ASN A 189 18.18 61.95 39.54
N ARG A 190 19.26 61.26 39.14
CA ARG A 190 20.55 61.32 39.85
C ARG A 190 21.16 62.73 39.87
N GLU A 191 20.83 63.55 38.90
CA GLU A 191 21.43 64.87 38.64
C GLU A 191 20.52 66.03 39.10
N SER A 192 19.36 65.71 39.70
CA SER A 192 18.45 66.70 40.24
C SER A 192 19.11 67.50 41.37
N SER A 193 19.10 68.82 41.22
CA SER A 193 19.63 69.74 42.24
C SER A 193 18.67 69.88 43.42
N TRP A 194 19.24 69.93 44.63
CA TRP A 194 18.51 70.21 45.85
C TRP A 194 17.81 71.58 45.80
N THR A 195 18.43 72.59 45.17
CA THR A 195 17.88 73.95 45.10
C THR A 195 16.56 74.01 44.33
N CYS A 196 16.46 73.29 43.21
CA CYS A 196 15.24 73.21 42.41
C CYS A 196 14.15 72.37 43.10
N THR A 197 14.55 71.23 43.67
CA THR A 197 13.62 70.32 44.36
C THR A 197 13.06 70.93 45.63
N LYS A 198 13.87 71.69 46.38
CA LYS A 198 13.43 72.39 47.59
C LYS A 198 12.31 73.39 47.32
N GLU A 199 12.41 74.15 46.24
CA GLU A 199 11.42 75.18 45.90
C GLU A 199 10.04 74.56 45.57
N GLN A 200 10.04 73.38 44.95
CA GLN A 200 8.83 72.61 44.64
C GLN A 200 8.18 71.97 45.87
N LEU A 201 8.99 71.59 46.87
CA LEU A 201 8.51 70.84 48.04
C LEU A 201 8.26 71.72 49.28
N ARG A 202 8.68 72.99 49.29
CA ARG A 202 8.66 73.88 50.47
C ARG A 202 7.29 74.04 51.15
N HIS A 203 6.22 73.94 50.37
CA HIS A 203 4.84 74.13 50.85
C HIS A 203 4.20 72.82 51.33
N HIS A 204 4.83 71.67 51.10
CA HIS A 204 4.25 70.38 51.42
C HIS A 204 4.33 70.06 52.92
N PRO A 205 3.26 69.51 53.55
CA PRO A 205 3.25 69.15 54.97
C PRO A 205 4.42 68.25 55.39
N ALA A 206 4.70 67.21 54.60
CA ALA A 206 5.82 66.29 54.85
C ALA A 206 7.23 66.92 54.69
N TYR A 207 7.35 68.03 53.94
CA TYR A 207 8.60 68.82 53.89
C TYR A 207 8.75 69.67 55.16
N ARG A 208 7.67 70.35 55.55
CA ARG A 208 7.63 71.21 56.75
C ARG A 208 7.81 70.43 58.06
N ALA A 209 7.37 69.17 58.09
CA ALA A 209 7.47 68.28 59.25
C ALA A 209 8.92 67.97 59.69
N ILE A 210 9.91 68.09 58.80
CA ILE A 210 11.33 67.96 59.15
C ILE A 210 11.87 69.36 59.42
N VAL A 211 12.17 69.74 60.67
CA VAL A 211 12.54 71.13 61.00
C VAL A 211 13.94 71.52 60.50
N SER A 212 14.88 70.57 60.47
CA SER A 212 16.28 70.84 60.08
C SER A 212 16.47 70.87 58.56
N SER A 213 16.93 72.01 58.02
CA SER A 213 17.25 72.15 56.60
C SER A 213 18.37 71.20 56.16
N ALA A 214 19.37 70.98 57.02
CA ALA A 214 20.49 70.06 56.75
C ALA A 214 20.01 68.60 56.65
N GLU A 215 19.02 68.23 57.46
CA GLU A 215 18.46 66.88 57.46
C GLU A 215 17.62 66.60 56.20
N ARG A 216 16.82 67.58 55.75
CA ARG A 216 16.07 67.47 54.49
C ARG A 216 17.02 67.29 53.29
N GLU A 217 18.10 68.07 53.24
CA GLU A 217 19.09 67.99 52.16
C GLU A 217 19.84 66.66 52.18
N ARG A 218 20.21 66.16 53.37
CA ARG A 218 20.85 64.83 53.51
C ARG A 218 19.93 63.73 53.00
N LEU A 219 18.67 63.70 53.41
CA LEU A 219 17.69 62.70 52.96
C LEU A 219 17.46 62.73 51.45
N PHE A 220 17.48 63.92 50.85
CA PHE A 220 17.42 64.08 49.39
C PHE A 220 18.67 63.51 48.70
N ARG A 221 19.87 63.85 49.17
CA ARG A 221 21.13 63.33 48.62
C ARG A 221 21.25 61.81 48.78
N ASP A 222 20.79 61.26 49.90
CA ASP A 222 20.73 59.81 50.13
C ASP A 222 19.76 59.13 49.17
N TYR A 223 18.62 59.77 48.88
CA TYR A 223 17.63 59.27 47.93
C TYR A 223 18.17 59.26 46.49
N THR A 224 18.77 60.36 46.01
CA THR A 224 19.36 60.44 44.65
C THR A 224 20.56 59.50 44.49
N ALA A 225 21.40 59.34 45.51
CA ALA A 225 22.47 58.34 45.55
C ALA A 225 21.92 56.89 45.51
N GLY A 226 20.80 56.64 46.19
CA GLY A 226 20.08 55.37 46.17
C GLY A 226 19.54 55.01 44.77
N LEU A 227 19.01 55.99 44.05
CA LEU A 227 18.58 55.83 42.65
C LEU A 227 19.76 55.45 41.74
N ALA A 228 20.89 56.17 41.85
CA ALA A 228 22.10 55.88 41.09
C ALA A 228 22.66 54.47 41.36
N ARG A 229 22.63 54.02 42.62
CA ARG A 229 23.08 52.67 43.00
C ARG A 229 22.17 51.57 42.46
N ARG A 230 20.85 51.80 42.44
CA ARG A 230 19.86 50.87 41.89
C ARG A 230 20.00 50.73 40.37
N GLU A 231 20.27 51.83 39.68
CA GLU A 231 20.51 51.85 38.24
C GLU A 231 21.80 51.12 37.86
N ARG A 232 22.90 51.38 38.58
CA ARG A 232 24.18 50.65 38.41
C ARG A 232 24.04 49.14 38.64
N ARG A 233 23.31 48.73 39.68
CA ARG A 233 23.01 47.30 39.94
C ARG A 233 22.17 46.66 38.85
N SER A 234 21.22 47.39 38.27
CA SER A 234 20.36 46.87 37.19
C SER A 234 21.17 46.71 35.90
N ARG A 235 22.01 47.69 35.54
CA ARG A 235 22.93 47.59 34.38
C ARG A 235 23.97 46.48 34.53
N SER A 236 24.51 46.27 35.74
CA SER A 236 25.44 45.18 36.03
C SER A 236 24.76 43.80 35.90
N ARG A 237 23.53 43.63 36.41
CA ARG A 237 22.76 42.39 36.25
C ARG A 237 22.37 42.08 34.81
N SER A 238 22.02 43.09 34.01
CA SER A 238 21.73 42.90 32.58
C SER A 238 22.99 42.54 31.78
N ARG A 239 24.15 43.14 32.11
CA ARG A 239 25.44 42.79 31.48
C ARG A 239 25.95 41.40 31.88
N SER A 240 25.76 40.97 33.13
CA SER A 240 26.14 39.62 33.57
C SER A 240 25.22 38.52 33.01
N ARG A 241 23.92 38.78 32.83
CA ARG A 241 22.98 37.85 32.14
C ARG A 241 23.29 37.67 30.65
N SER A 242 23.89 38.67 30.00
CA SER A 242 24.25 38.61 28.57
C SER A 242 25.62 37.94 28.33
N ARG A 243 26.53 37.94 29.32
CA ARG A 243 27.88 37.34 29.19
C ARG A 243 28.06 35.97 29.86
N SER A 244 27.10 35.49 30.65
CA SER A 244 27.14 34.16 31.28
C SER A 244 26.30 33.15 30.47
N TRP A 245 26.78 32.81 29.27
CA TRP A 245 26.44 31.57 28.59
C TRP A 245 27.75 30.87 28.26
N SER A 246 28.05 29.80 28.99
CA SER A 246 29.27 29.01 28.79
C SER A 246 29.26 28.40 27.38
N PRO A 247 30.39 28.25 26.67
CA PRO A 247 30.43 27.64 25.33
C PRO A 247 29.72 26.28 25.22
N ALA A 248 29.71 25.50 26.31
CA ALA A 248 28.98 24.23 26.41
C ALA A 248 27.45 24.39 26.29
N ASP A 249 26.87 25.44 26.88
CA ASP A 249 25.42 25.69 26.91
C ASP A 249 24.91 26.22 25.56
N ARG A 250 25.77 26.93 24.81
CA ARG A 250 25.51 27.25 23.38
C ARG A 250 25.51 26.00 22.52
N GLY A 251 26.47 25.10 22.72
CA GLY A 251 26.54 23.81 22.02
C GLY A 251 25.32 22.92 22.29
N ASP A 252 24.85 22.85 23.54
CA ASP A 252 23.70 22.02 23.90
C ASP A 252 22.37 22.60 23.39
N ARG A 253 22.21 23.93 23.35
CA ARG A 253 21.06 24.56 22.67
C ARG A 253 21.07 24.34 21.17
N ASP A 254 22.23 24.39 20.52
CA ASP A 254 22.33 24.11 19.08
C ASP A 254 22.06 22.64 18.78
N LYS A 255 22.51 21.71 19.63
CA LYS A 255 22.12 20.29 19.56
C LYS A 255 20.61 20.13 19.73
N GLN A 256 20.00 20.77 20.73
CA GLN A 256 18.55 20.75 20.95
C GLN A 256 17.77 21.32 19.77
N ARG A 257 18.25 22.38 19.12
CA ARG A 257 17.64 22.94 17.90
C ARG A 257 17.74 21.99 16.71
N ARG A 258 18.88 21.32 16.52
CA ARG A 258 19.06 20.30 15.47
C ARG A 258 18.16 19.10 15.71
N VAL A 259 18.06 18.64 16.96
CA VAL A 259 17.16 17.55 17.34
C VAL A 259 15.70 17.94 17.14
N HIS A 260 15.28 19.15 17.57
CA HIS A 260 13.91 19.63 17.36
C HIS A 260 13.59 19.77 15.87
N SER A 261 14.49 20.36 15.08
CA SER A 261 14.31 20.47 13.62
C SER A 261 14.26 19.11 12.94
N SER A 262 15.04 18.14 13.41
CA SER A 262 15.03 16.76 12.91
C SER A 262 13.75 16.02 13.29
N LEU A 263 13.25 16.21 14.51
CA LEU A 263 11.98 15.64 14.98
C LEU A 263 10.79 16.26 14.26
N ASP A 264 10.80 17.57 14.02
CA ASP A 264 9.77 18.27 13.26
C ASP A 264 9.75 17.82 11.80
N GLU A 265 10.92 17.69 11.15
CA GLU A 265 10.98 17.19 9.77
C GLU A 265 10.53 15.74 9.70
N ARG A 266 10.93 14.90 10.65
CA ARG A 266 10.44 13.52 10.74
C ARG A 266 8.93 13.47 10.96
N ARG A 267 8.38 14.34 11.81
CA ARG A 267 6.94 14.44 12.06
C ARG A 267 6.19 14.86 10.79
N ARG A 268 6.70 15.85 10.05
CA ARG A 268 6.14 16.27 8.75
C ARG A 268 6.23 15.15 7.71
N GLN A 269 7.33 14.41 7.68
CA GLN A 269 7.47 13.28 6.77
C GLN A 269 6.44 12.19 7.09
N VAL A 270 6.27 11.82 8.36
CA VAL A 270 5.26 10.86 8.78
C VAL A 270 3.84 11.34 8.45
N GLU A 271 3.53 12.63 8.63
CA GLU A 271 2.23 13.19 8.24
C GLU A 271 2.01 13.12 6.72
N ARG A 272 3.04 13.40 5.90
CA ARG A 272 2.98 13.24 4.43
C ARG A 272 2.78 11.79 4.04
N ASP A 273 3.51 10.86 4.65
CA ASP A 273 3.43 9.44 4.37
C ASP A 273 2.05 8.88 4.76
N GLN A 274 1.52 9.27 5.92
CA GLN A 274 0.16 8.91 6.34
C GLN A 274 -0.91 9.50 5.42
N GLN A 275 -0.74 10.74 4.95
CA GLN A 275 -1.67 11.34 4.00
C GLN A 275 -1.60 10.64 2.63
N ALA A 276 -0.40 10.27 2.18
CA ALA A 276 -0.19 9.50 0.96
C ALA A 276 -0.86 8.12 1.06
N GLN A 277 -0.64 7.41 2.17
CA GLN A 277 -1.27 6.12 2.45
C GLN A 277 -2.79 6.23 2.52
N ARG A 278 -3.35 7.25 3.19
CA ARG A 278 -4.81 7.46 3.22
C ARG A 278 -5.38 7.67 1.83
N ARG A 279 -4.72 8.50 1.01
CA ARG A 279 -5.13 8.74 -0.39
C ARG A 279 -5.03 7.48 -1.23
N GLU A 280 -4.01 6.65 -1.02
CA GLU A 280 -3.86 5.37 -1.70
C GLU A 280 -4.97 4.39 -1.30
N MET A 281 -5.22 4.24 0.00
CA MET A 281 -6.33 3.43 0.52
C MET A 281 -7.69 3.90 0.00
N ASP A 282 -7.92 5.22 -0.09
CA ASP A 282 -9.17 5.78 -0.63
C ASP A 282 -9.33 5.45 -2.12
N ARG A 283 -8.26 5.55 -2.93
CA ARG A 283 -8.27 5.13 -4.34
C ARG A 283 -8.52 3.64 -4.49
N GLU A 284 -7.92 2.81 -3.63
CA GLU A 284 -8.14 1.37 -3.67
C GLU A 284 -9.59 1.02 -3.30
N ARG A 285 -10.16 1.66 -2.28
CA ARG A 285 -11.57 1.49 -1.90
C ARG A 285 -12.50 1.90 -3.05
N GLU A 286 -12.24 3.03 -3.70
CA GLU A 286 -13.00 3.48 -4.87
C GLU A 286 -12.87 2.48 -6.02
N ARG A 287 -11.67 1.99 -6.31
CA ARG A 287 -11.44 0.96 -7.34
C ARG A 287 -12.20 -0.32 -7.03
N LEU A 288 -12.23 -0.77 -5.77
CA LEU A 288 -12.96 -1.98 -5.37
C LEU A 288 -14.47 -1.78 -5.52
N ARG A 289 -15.02 -0.63 -5.13
CA ARG A 289 -16.44 -0.29 -5.34
C ARG A 289 -16.80 -0.28 -6.82
N LEU A 290 -15.97 0.34 -7.66
CA LEU A 290 -16.15 0.33 -9.11
C LEU A 290 -16.14 -1.10 -9.66
N GLN A 291 -15.16 -1.92 -9.26
CA GLN A 291 -15.10 -3.32 -9.69
C GLN A 291 -16.29 -4.15 -9.20
N GLU A 292 -16.82 -3.88 -8.01
CA GLU A 292 -18.01 -4.52 -7.49
C GLU A 292 -19.26 -4.13 -8.28
N ALA A 293 -19.39 -2.83 -8.62
CA ALA A 293 -20.45 -2.34 -9.49
C ALA A 293 -20.34 -2.94 -10.91
N GLU A 294 -19.13 -3.03 -11.47
CA GLU A 294 -18.86 -3.69 -12.76
C GLU A 294 -19.25 -5.17 -12.74
N ARG A 295 -18.86 -5.92 -11.69
CA ARG A 295 -19.26 -7.33 -11.54
C ARG A 295 -20.76 -7.50 -11.40
N THR A 296 -21.40 -6.63 -10.62
CA THR A 296 -22.86 -6.65 -10.43
C THR A 296 -23.58 -6.39 -11.75
N LEU A 297 -23.09 -5.44 -12.54
CA LEU A 297 -23.57 -5.17 -13.90
C LEU A 297 -23.35 -6.38 -14.81
N GLN A 298 -22.16 -6.98 -14.80
CA GLN A 298 -21.86 -8.17 -15.62
C GLN A 298 -22.79 -9.34 -15.29
N VAL A 299 -23.05 -9.62 -14.01
CA VAL A 299 -24.00 -10.67 -13.61
C VAL A 299 -25.40 -10.34 -14.13
N TRP A 300 -25.85 -9.09 -13.96
CA TRP A 300 -27.15 -8.68 -14.49
C TRP A 300 -27.22 -8.83 -16.02
N LEU A 301 -26.17 -8.44 -16.75
CA LEU A 301 -26.07 -8.58 -18.20
C LEU A 301 -26.09 -10.05 -18.63
N ILE A 302 -25.43 -10.95 -17.89
CA ILE A 302 -25.49 -12.39 -18.18
C ILE A 302 -26.92 -12.94 -17.98
N ASP A 303 -27.60 -12.50 -16.92
CA ASP A 303 -28.94 -12.97 -16.58
C ASP A 303 -30.01 -12.46 -17.58
N HIS A 304 -29.91 -11.20 -18.00
CA HIS A 304 -30.96 -10.48 -18.73
C HIS A 304 -30.63 -10.24 -20.22
N GLU A 305 -29.36 -10.00 -20.57
CA GLU A 305 -28.95 -9.65 -21.92
C GLU A 305 -28.31 -10.84 -22.65
N ARG A 306 -29.10 -11.47 -23.51
CA ARG A 306 -28.69 -12.59 -24.37
C ARG A 306 -28.57 -12.20 -25.84
N ASP A 307 -28.90 -10.95 -26.19
CA ASP A 307 -28.96 -10.46 -27.56
C ASP A 307 -27.88 -9.40 -27.80
N HIS A 308 -26.92 -9.70 -28.67
CA HIS A 308 -25.86 -8.76 -29.03
C HIS A 308 -26.34 -7.64 -29.97
N THR A 309 -27.56 -7.72 -30.52
CA THR A 309 -28.09 -6.73 -31.48
C THR A 309 -28.92 -5.63 -30.84
N ARG A 310 -29.16 -5.70 -29.53
CA ARG A 310 -30.02 -4.75 -28.83
C ARG A 310 -29.36 -3.39 -28.69
N GLU A 311 -30.13 -2.32 -28.84
CA GLU A 311 -29.60 -0.96 -28.66
C GLU A 311 -29.21 -0.72 -27.19
N THR A 312 -27.98 -0.22 -26.97
CA THR A 312 -27.43 -0.01 -25.61
C THR A 312 -28.36 0.83 -24.73
N ASP A 313 -29.04 1.83 -25.28
CA ASP A 313 -29.96 2.70 -24.52
C ASP A 313 -31.19 1.95 -23.99
N GLN A 314 -31.68 0.96 -24.74
CA GLN A 314 -32.80 0.11 -24.31
C GLN A 314 -32.38 -0.80 -23.16
N VAL A 315 -31.16 -1.34 -23.21
CA VAL A 315 -30.57 -2.13 -22.12
C VAL A 315 -30.42 -1.28 -20.86
N VAL A 316 -29.98 -0.02 -21.00
CA VAL A 316 -29.88 0.93 -19.89
C VAL A 316 -31.25 1.25 -19.29
N ALA A 317 -32.30 1.37 -20.12
CA ALA A 317 -33.67 1.58 -19.62
C ALA A 317 -34.17 0.41 -18.76
N ASP A 318 -33.97 -0.83 -19.23
CA ASP A 318 -34.32 -2.04 -18.47
C ASP A 318 -33.48 -2.17 -17.19
N LEU A 319 -32.19 -1.83 -17.28
CA LEU A 319 -31.29 -1.81 -16.13
C LEU A 319 -31.78 -0.85 -15.05
N ARG A 320 -32.22 0.36 -15.42
CA ARG A 320 -32.75 1.36 -14.46
C ARG A 320 -33.98 0.89 -13.70
N ASN A 321 -34.77 0.00 -14.30
CA ASN A 321 -35.93 -0.61 -13.65
C ASN A 321 -35.55 -1.75 -12.69
N SER A 322 -34.28 -2.19 -12.69
CA SER A 322 -33.79 -3.27 -11.83
C SER A 322 -33.53 -2.79 -10.41
N PRO A 323 -33.90 -3.56 -9.37
CA PRO A 323 -33.51 -3.27 -7.98
C PRO A 323 -32.00 -3.12 -7.79
N ARG A 324 -31.20 -3.84 -8.60
CA ARG A 324 -29.73 -3.80 -8.56
C ARG A 324 -29.15 -2.46 -9.01
N TRP A 325 -29.90 -1.67 -9.79
CA TRP A 325 -29.48 -0.34 -10.23
C TRP A 325 -29.26 0.62 -9.06
N SER A 326 -30.04 0.49 -7.98
CA SER A 326 -29.89 1.33 -6.80
C SER A 326 -28.51 1.17 -6.14
N THR A 327 -27.90 -0.01 -6.26
CA THR A 327 -26.58 -0.31 -5.70
C THR A 327 -25.45 0.10 -6.64
N MET A 328 -25.54 -0.23 -7.94
CA MET A 328 -24.44 0.02 -8.89
C MET A 328 -24.52 1.36 -9.63
N GLY A 329 -25.72 1.91 -9.81
CA GLY A 329 -25.98 3.10 -10.63
C GLY A 329 -25.42 4.39 -10.03
N ARG A 330 -25.05 4.38 -8.75
CA ARG A 330 -24.38 5.51 -8.08
C ARG A 330 -22.89 5.60 -8.42
N ASP A 331 -22.25 4.46 -8.64
CA ASP A 331 -20.80 4.37 -8.77
C ASP A 331 -20.34 4.31 -10.25
N LEU A 332 -21.22 3.92 -11.17
CA LEU A 332 -20.92 3.83 -12.61
C LEU A 332 -21.29 5.10 -13.37
N ASP A 333 -20.30 5.76 -13.99
CA ASP A 333 -20.53 6.83 -14.95
C ASP A 333 -21.22 6.30 -16.23
N ARG A 334 -22.01 7.15 -16.90
CA ARG A 334 -22.76 6.80 -18.12
C ARG A 334 -21.83 6.27 -19.22
N ARG A 335 -20.64 6.86 -19.39
CA ARG A 335 -19.67 6.42 -20.41
C ARG A 335 -19.16 5.02 -20.13
N THR A 336 -18.80 4.76 -18.88
CA THR A 336 -18.32 3.46 -18.42
C THR A 336 -19.42 2.40 -18.56
N LEU A 337 -20.66 2.74 -18.22
CA LEU A 337 -21.82 1.86 -18.38
C LEU A 337 -22.03 1.45 -19.85
N HIS A 338 -22.07 2.41 -20.77
CA HIS A 338 -22.24 2.12 -22.20
C HIS A 338 -21.11 1.23 -22.72
N ARG A 339 -19.86 1.52 -22.33
CA ARG A 339 -18.71 0.70 -22.71
C ARG A 339 -18.85 -0.75 -22.23
N LEU A 340 -19.23 -0.95 -20.97
CA LEU A 340 -19.38 -2.31 -20.40
C LEU A 340 -20.50 -3.11 -21.06
N ILE A 341 -21.60 -2.45 -21.43
CA ILE A 341 -22.70 -3.09 -22.16
C ILE A 341 -22.24 -3.46 -23.57
N GLN A 342 -21.56 -2.57 -24.28
CA GLN A 342 -20.98 -2.84 -25.60
C GLN A 342 -19.96 -3.97 -25.55
N ASP A 343 -19.07 -3.97 -24.55
CA ASP A 343 -18.10 -5.04 -24.33
C ASP A 343 -18.78 -6.40 -24.13
N HIS A 344 -19.90 -6.45 -23.39
CA HIS A 344 -20.69 -7.67 -23.22
C HIS A 344 -21.36 -8.10 -24.52
N GLN A 345 -21.95 -7.17 -25.28
CA GLN A 345 -22.55 -7.44 -26.59
C GLN A 345 -21.50 -7.98 -27.57
N ASP A 346 -20.30 -7.40 -27.59
CA ASP A 346 -19.16 -7.88 -28.37
C ASP A 346 -18.71 -9.28 -27.93
N GLN A 347 -18.69 -9.56 -26.62
CA GLN A 347 -18.38 -10.89 -26.11
C GLN A 347 -19.43 -11.93 -26.52
N LEU A 348 -20.72 -11.57 -26.50
CA LEU A 348 -21.79 -12.42 -27.00
C LEU A 348 -21.64 -12.69 -28.49
N TYR A 349 -21.39 -11.64 -29.29
CA TYR A 349 -21.13 -11.77 -30.71
C TYR A 349 -19.93 -12.69 -30.99
N ARG A 350 -18.81 -12.50 -30.30
CA ARG A 350 -17.62 -13.36 -30.41
C ARG A 350 -17.92 -14.82 -30.02
N LYS A 351 -18.71 -15.06 -28.98
CA LYS A 351 -19.12 -16.42 -28.58
C LYS A 351 -20.00 -17.06 -29.63
N HIS A 352 -20.95 -16.32 -30.20
CA HIS A 352 -21.81 -16.80 -31.28
C HIS A 352 -21.00 -17.07 -32.56
N LEU A 353 -20.06 -16.20 -32.89
CA LEU A 353 -19.16 -16.34 -34.02
C LEU A 353 -18.25 -17.56 -33.86
N ALA A 354 -17.67 -17.78 -32.68
CA ALA A 354 -16.85 -18.96 -32.39
C ALA A 354 -17.67 -20.26 -32.45
N ALA A 355 -18.90 -20.27 -31.94
CA ALA A 355 -19.79 -21.43 -32.06
C ALA A 355 -20.17 -21.71 -33.53
N PHE A 356 -20.35 -20.66 -34.33
CA PHE A 356 -20.59 -20.76 -35.77
C PHE A 356 -19.36 -21.29 -36.51
N HIS A 357 -18.17 -20.74 -36.25
CA HIS A 357 -16.90 -21.23 -36.81
C HIS A 357 -16.65 -22.70 -36.49
N LYS A 358 -16.90 -23.13 -35.24
CA LYS A 358 -16.83 -24.55 -34.88
C LYS A 358 -17.80 -25.40 -35.70
N ARG A 359 -19.01 -24.90 -35.96
CA ARG A 359 -19.97 -25.61 -36.81
C ARG A 359 -19.54 -25.63 -38.27
N LEU A 360 -18.88 -24.57 -38.75
CA LEU A 360 -18.26 -24.54 -40.07
C LEU A 360 -17.14 -25.58 -40.18
N ASP A 361 -16.34 -25.81 -39.13
CA ASP A 361 -15.29 -26.83 -39.17
C ASP A 361 -15.86 -28.23 -39.43
N ASP A 362 -17.04 -28.55 -38.89
CA ASP A 362 -17.74 -29.82 -39.12
C ASP A 362 -18.30 -29.92 -40.56
N LEU A 363 -18.70 -28.80 -41.16
CA LEU A 363 -19.45 -28.76 -42.43
C LEU A 363 -18.56 -28.48 -43.65
N VAL A 364 -17.46 -27.76 -43.44
CA VAL A 364 -16.54 -27.28 -44.48
C VAL A 364 -15.35 -28.22 -44.57
N VAL A 365 -15.19 -28.83 -45.74
CA VAL A 365 -13.93 -29.46 -46.15
C VAL A 365 -13.26 -28.51 -47.13
N LEU A 366 -12.06 -28.04 -46.81
CA LEU A 366 -11.33 -27.07 -47.64
C LEU A 366 -11.22 -27.59 -49.09
N GLY A 367 -11.56 -26.73 -50.05
CA GLY A 367 -11.52 -27.02 -51.49
C GLY A 367 -12.68 -27.85 -52.04
N GLN A 368 -13.60 -28.37 -51.21
CA GLN A 368 -14.72 -29.21 -51.67
C GLN A 368 -16.10 -28.57 -51.47
N THR A 369 -16.21 -27.54 -50.63
CA THR A 369 -17.48 -26.89 -50.32
C THR A 369 -17.63 -25.57 -51.07
N GLU A 370 -18.57 -25.53 -52.02
CA GLU A 370 -19.00 -24.31 -52.71
C GLU A 370 -20.11 -23.60 -51.90
N TRP A 371 -20.13 -22.27 -51.97
CA TRP A 371 -21.14 -21.44 -51.30
C TRP A 371 -22.57 -21.86 -51.66
N ASP A 372 -22.83 -22.22 -52.92
CA ASP A 372 -24.18 -22.56 -53.40
C ASP A 372 -24.77 -23.81 -52.71
N ARG A 373 -23.91 -24.73 -52.25
CA ARG A 373 -24.32 -25.93 -51.50
C ARG A 373 -24.32 -25.70 -50.00
N LEU A 374 -23.49 -24.77 -49.52
CA LEU A 374 -23.28 -24.48 -48.12
C LEU A 374 -24.32 -23.47 -47.59
N GLY A 375 -24.64 -22.43 -48.34
CA GLY A 375 -25.56 -21.35 -47.98
C GLY A 375 -26.92 -21.83 -47.45
N PRO A 376 -27.68 -22.64 -48.22
CA PRO A 376 -28.98 -23.15 -47.77
C PRO A 376 -28.90 -24.02 -46.52
N ARG A 377 -27.79 -24.74 -46.32
CA ARG A 377 -27.54 -25.54 -45.12
C ARG A 377 -27.21 -24.68 -43.91
N LEU A 378 -26.44 -23.61 -44.10
CA LEU A 378 -26.10 -22.68 -43.03
C LEU A 378 -27.30 -21.84 -42.58
N GLU A 379 -28.16 -21.40 -43.50
CA GLU A 379 -29.38 -20.66 -43.14
C GLU A 379 -30.36 -21.48 -42.27
N ALA A 380 -30.38 -22.80 -42.45
CA ALA A 380 -31.16 -23.72 -41.63
C ALA A 380 -30.58 -23.93 -40.22
N GLU A 381 -29.29 -23.65 -40.01
CA GLU A 381 -28.60 -23.93 -38.75
C GLU A 381 -28.98 -22.93 -37.65
N PRO A 382 -29.21 -23.41 -36.41
CA PRO A 382 -29.60 -22.56 -35.28
C PRO A 382 -28.50 -21.58 -34.86
N THR A 383 -27.23 -21.85 -35.20
CA THR A 383 -26.09 -20.97 -34.91
C THR A 383 -26.12 -19.69 -35.76
N VAL A 384 -26.53 -19.78 -37.02
CA VAL A 384 -26.70 -18.62 -37.92
C VAL A 384 -27.86 -17.75 -37.48
N LYS A 385 -28.96 -18.37 -37.04
CA LYS A 385 -30.12 -17.65 -36.47
C LYS A 385 -29.74 -16.86 -35.21
N ARG A 386 -28.82 -17.38 -34.39
CA ARG A 386 -28.29 -16.68 -33.21
C ARG A 386 -27.35 -15.53 -33.56
N LEU A 387 -26.62 -15.61 -34.67
CA LEU A 387 -25.74 -14.52 -35.13
C LEU A 387 -26.52 -13.28 -35.58
N ARG A 388 -27.76 -13.45 -36.08
CA ARG A 388 -28.65 -12.35 -36.53
C ARG A 388 -27.98 -11.43 -37.57
N VAL A 389 -27.11 -12.01 -38.39
CA VAL A 389 -26.38 -11.31 -39.45
C VAL A 389 -27.16 -11.44 -40.76
N ALA A 390 -27.18 -10.37 -41.57
CA ALA A 390 -27.76 -10.39 -42.91
C ALA A 390 -27.03 -11.40 -43.82
N PRO A 391 -27.72 -12.03 -44.79
CA PRO A 391 -27.14 -13.09 -45.64
C PRO A 391 -25.89 -12.62 -46.41
N GLU A 392 -25.86 -11.36 -46.86
CA GLU A 392 -24.69 -10.77 -47.54
C GLU A 392 -23.45 -10.73 -46.64
N LYS A 393 -23.64 -10.33 -45.38
CA LYS A 393 -22.56 -10.29 -44.39
C LYS A 393 -22.16 -11.69 -43.94
N LEU A 394 -23.10 -12.64 -43.94
CA LEU A 394 -22.81 -14.05 -43.64
C LEU A 394 -21.84 -14.64 -44.65
N LYS A 395 -22.01 -14.34 -45.95
CA LYS A 395 -21.07 -14.74 -46.99
C LYS A 395 -19.67 -14.18 -46.73
N THR A 396 -19.56 -12.88 -46.46
CA THR A 396 -18.27 -12.26 -46.12
C THR A 396 -17.59 -12.93 -44.92
N ILE A 397 -18.34 -13.24 -43.85
CA ILE A 397 -17.81 -13.91 -42.66
C ILE A 397 -17.31 -15.31 -42.99
N VAL A 398 -18.04 -16.07 -43.82
CA VAL A 398 -17.63 -17.41 -44.23
C VAL A 398 -16.40 -17.36 -45.13
N ASP A 399 -16.35 -16.45 -46.08
CA ASP A 399 -15.19 -16.25 -46.97
C ASP A 399 -13.95 -15.86 -46.16
N GLU A 400 -14.10 -14.94 -45.20
CA GLU A 400 -13.03 -14.54 -44.26
C GLU A 400 -12.59 -15.73 -43.39
N TYR A 401 -13.54 -16.54 -42.90
CA TYR A 401 -13.22 -17.72 -42.10
C TYR A 401 -12.49 -18.81 -42.91
N ILE A 402 -12.90 -19.04 -44.15
CA ILE A 402 -12.23 -19.97 -45.06
C ILE A 402 -10.81 -19.47 -45.35
N ALA A 403 -10.64 -18.18 -45.64
CA ALA A 403 -9.32 -17.58 -45.84
C ALA A 403 -8.42 -17.70 -44.60
N GLU A 404 -8.97 -17.46 -43.40
CA GLU A 404 -8.27 -17.64 -42.13
C GLU A 404 -7.89 -19.11 -41.89
N ARG A 405 -8.78 -20.05 -42.24
CA ARG A 405 -8.48 -21.50 -42.14
C ARG A 405 -7.40 -21.92 -43.13
N HIS A 406 -7.39 -21.35 -44.35
CA HIS A 406 -6.27 -21.52 -45.28
C HIS A 406 -4.97 -20.97 -44.69
N ARG A 407 -4.98 -19.77 -44.10
CA ARG A 407 -3.80 -19.18 -43.45
C ARG A 407 -3.25 -20.07 -42.33
N ARG A 408 -4.11 -20.56 -41.44
CA ARG A 408 -3.72 -21.49 -40.37
C ARG A 408 -3.14 -22.78 -40.92
N ALA A 409 -3.78 -23.38 -41.92
CA ALA A 409 -3.26 -24.60 -42.56
C ALA A 409 -1.88 -24.37 -43.20
N ARG A 410 -1.61 -23.18 -43.76
CA ARG A 410 -0.27 -22.80 -44.24
C ARG A 410 0.73 -22.72 -43.09
N GLU A 411 0.39 -22.00 -42.02
CA GLU A 411 1.26 -21.85 -40.85
C GLU A 411 1.59 -23.20 -40.21
N ASP A 412 0.59 -24.07 -40.06
CA ASP A 412 0.74 -25.42 -39.54
C ASP A 412 1.66 -26.28 -40.42
N LEU A 413 1.58 -26.14 -41.76
CA LEU A 413 2.46 -26.83 -42.69
C LEU A 413 3.90 -26.28 -42.62
N VAL A 414 4.07 -24.95 -42.55
CA VAL A 414 5.38 -24.30 -42.36
C VAL A 414 6.02 -24.81 -41.07
N GLN A 415 5.26 -24.84 -39.98
CA GLN A 415 5.72 -25.34 -38.70
C GLN A 415 6.08 -26.84 -38.77
N LEU A 416 5.25 -27.67 -39.42
CA LEU A 416 5.54 -29.09 -39.65
C LEU A 416 6.87 -29.29 -40.40
N ILE A 417 7.14 -28.48 -41.43
CA ILE A 417 8.40 -28.57 -42.19
C ILE A 417 9.58 -28.16 -41.32
N ARG A 418 9.44 -27.08 -40.54
CA ARG A 418 10.49 -26.63 -39.61
C ARG A 418 10.77 -27.65 -38.51
N GLU A 419 9.75 -28.37 -38.03
CA GLU A 419 9.85 -29.44 -37.04
C GLU A 419 10.35 -30.77 -37.61
N SER A 420 10.20 -30.98 -38.92
CA SER A 420 10.56 -32.23 -39.58
C SER A 420 12.05 -32.49 -39.43
N TRP A 421 12.40 -33.55 -38.69
CA TRP A 421 13.79 -34.00 -38.54
C TRP A 421 14.46 -34.22 -39.89
N PHE A 422 13.72 -34.73 -40.87
CA PHE A 422 14.24 -34.92 -42.23
C PHE A 422 14.63 -33.58 -42.86
N ALA A 423 13.77 -32.57 -42.80
CA ALA A 423 14.08 -31.23 -43.34
C ALA A 423 15.29 -30.62 -42.62
N GLN A 424 15.35 -30.73 -41.29
CA GLN A 424 16.48 -30.24 -40.48
C GLN A 424 17.79 -30.99 -40.77
N HIS A 425 17.72 -32.31 -40.93
CA HIS A 425 18.86 -33.17 -41.22
C HIS A 425 19.41 -32.89 -42.62
N GLN A 426 18.53 -32.77 -43.62
CA GLN A 426 18.90 -32.44 -44.98
C GLN A 426 19.53 -31.05 -45.07
N LEU A 427 18.97 -30.05 -44.36
CA LEU A 427 19.56 -28.73 -44.24
C LEU A 427 20.96 -28.77 -43.59
N ARG A 428 21.13 -29.57 -42.52
CA ARG A 428 22.42 -29.76 -41.85
C ARG A 428 23.45 -30.43 -42.78
N LEU A 429 23.06 -31.46 -43.53
CA LEU A 429 23.94 -32.13 -44.50
C LEU A 429 24.40 -31.17 -45.60
N ALA A 430 23.47 -30.43 -46.19
CA ALA A 430 23.78 -29.44 -47.21
C ALA A 430 24.71 -28.35 -46.68
N TRP A 431 24.49 -27.89 -45.45
CA TRP A 431 25.37 -26.95 -44.79
C TRP A 431 26.77 -27.52 -44.52
N THR A 432 26.88 -28.76 -44.03
CA THR A 432 28.20 -29.40 -43.81
C THR A 432 28.96 -29.55 -45.12
N ASN A 433 28.28 -29.94 -46.21
CA ASN A 433 28.89 -30.05 -47.53
C ASN A 433 29.38 -28.70 -48.04
N GLU A 434 28.60 -27.64 -47.87
CA GLU A 434 28.97 -26.28 -48.27
C GLU A 434 30.11 -25.71 -47.43
N SER A 435 30.12 -25.97 -46.12
CA SER A 435 31.20 -25.59 -45.21
C SER A 435 32.51 -26.28 -45.60
N ILE A 436 32.45 -27.59 -45.89
CA ILE A 436 33.61 -28.36 -46.35
C ILE A 436 34.11 -27.83 -47.70
N ARG A 437 33.22 -27.52 -48.64
CA ARG A 437 33.59 -26.88 -49.93
C ARG A 437 34.31 -25.55 -49.71
N THR A 438 33.78 -24.70 -48.83
CA THR A 438 34.39 -23.39 -48.53
C THR A 438 35.80 -23.54 -47.96
N ILE A 439 35.98 -24.45 -47.00
CA ILE A 439 37.30 -24.73 -46.39
C ILE A 439 38.28 -25.27 -47.43
N LEU A 440 37.85 -26.21 -48.26
CA LEU A 440 38.70 -26.77 -49.30
C LEU A 440 39.05 -25.74 -50.38
N ASN A 441 38.11 -24.87 -50.77
CA ASN A 441 38.39 -23.77 -51.70
C ASN A 441 39.40 -22.77 -51.12
N GLN A 442 39.29 -22.42 -49.84
CA GLN A 442 40.28 -21.58 -49.15
C GLN A 442 41.66 -22.25 -49.11
N LYS A 443 41.70 -23.56 -48.83
CA LYS A 443 42.95 -24.33 -48.81
C LYS A 443 43.62 -24.37 -50.18
N VAL A 444 42.86 -24.68 -51.25
CA VAL A 444 43.41 -24.67 -52.62
C VAL A 444 43.86 -23.26 -53.03
N ALA A 445 43.15 -22.20 -52.62
CA ALA A 445 43.59 -20.83 -52.88
C ALA A 445 44.90 -20.49 -52.14
N ALA A 446 45.05 -20.91 -50.88
CA ALA A 446 46.29 -20.72 -50.10
C ALA A 446 47.47 -21.50 -50.71
N ASP A 447 47.25 -22.74 -51.14
CA ASP A 447 48.27 -23.58 -51.76
C ASP A 447 48.73 -22.99 -53.12
N LEU A 448 47.82 -22.39 -53.90
CA LEU A 448 48.16 -21.66 -55.14
C LEU A 448 48.98 -20.39 -54.88
N ILE A 449 48.68 -19.66 -53.81
CA ILE A 449 49.43 -18.46 -53.42
C ILE A 449 50.83 -18.84 -52.92
N ALA A 450 50.95 -19.93 -52.14
CA ALA A 450 52.24 -20.44 -51.69
C ALA A 450 53.12 -20.92 -52.85
N ALA A 451 52.54 -21.66 -53.81
CA ALA A 451 53.26 -22.08 -55.02
C ALA A 451 53.73 -20.89 -55.88
N ALA A 452 52.97 -19.79 -55.92
CA ALA A 452 53.37 -18.58 -56.63
C ALA A 452 54.42 -17.74 -55.88
N ALA A 453 54.63 -17.96 -54.57
CA ALA A 453 55.63 -17.29 -53.76
C ALA A 453 56.98 -18.04 -53.74
N ASP A 454 56.97 -19.36 -53.89
CA ASP A 454 58.18 -20.19 -53.98
C ASP A 454 58.89 -20.08 -55.35
N ASP A 455 58.25 -19.49 -56.37
CA ASP A 455 58.84 -19.27 -57.69
C ASP A 455 59.77 -18.03 -57.78
N ASP A 456 59.90 -17.21 -56.71
CA ASP A 456 60.62 -15.92 -56.76
C ASP A 456 61.92 -15.84 -55.93
N ASP A 457 62.36 -16.88 -55.20
CA ASP A 457 63.64 -16.87 -54.45
C ASP A 457 64.43 -18.21 -54.50
N ASN A 458 65.21 -18.35 -55.59
CA ASN A 458 66.56 -18.90 -55.71
C ASN A 458 66.92 -20.39 -55.44
N GLU A 459 67.79 -20.88 -56.32
CA GLU A 459 68.66 -22.05 -56.19
C GLU A 459 69.40 -22.09 -54.83
N ALA A 460 69.22 -23.16 -54.04
CA ALA A 460 70.29 -23.95 -53.41
C ALA A 460 69.81 -24.82 -52.23
N ASN A 461 69.88 -26.14 -52.44
CA ASN A 461 70.37 -27.17 -51.52
C ASN A 461 69.57 -27.58 -50.25
N HIS A 462 69.06 -28.83 -50.34
CA HIS A 462 68.94 -29.91 -49.35
C HIS A 462 68.11 -29.80 -48.05
N ASP A 463 67.20 -30.79 -47.97
CA ASP A 463 66.98 -31.71 -46.84
C ASP A 463 66.31 -31.16 -45.56
N ALA A 464 64.99 -31.31 -45.48
CA ALA A 464 64.27 -31.60 -44.25
C ALA A 464 62.89 -32.19 -44.57
N GLY A 465 62.65 -33.41 -44.09
CA GLY A 465 61.35 -34.07 -44.20
C GLY A 465 60.24 -33.31 -43.49
N GLY A 466 59.13 -33.10 -44.21
CA GLY A 466 57.84 -32.69 -43.70
C GLY A 466 56.79 -33.02 -44.74
N GLU A 467 55.79 -33.81 -44.36
CA GLU A 467 54.70 -34.28 -45.23
C GLU A 467 53.97 -33.11 -45.95
N ALA A 468 54.40 -32.78 -47.16
CA ALA A 468 53.60 -31.97 -48.08
C ALA A 468 52.45 -32.85 -48.61
N LYS A 469 51.26 -32.67 -48.05
CA LYS A 469 50.03 -33.30 -48.58
C LYS A 469 49.75 -32.72 -49.96
N ASP A 470 49.89 -33.59 -50.97
CA ASP A 470 49.76 -33.32 -52.40
C ASP A 470 48.54 -32.43 -52.77
N PRO A 471 48.72 -31.27 -53.42
CA PRO A 471 47.65 -30.37 -53.82
C PRO A 471 46.62 -31.01 -54.77
N ASP A 472 47.02 -32.07 -55.48
CA ASP A 472 46.11 -32.80 -56.38
C ASP A 472 45.08 -33.66 -55.62
N ASP A 473 45.34 -34.09 -54.38
CA ASP A 473 44.35 -34.78 -53.53
C ASP A 473 43.25 -33.81 -53.05
N ALA A 474 43.62 -32.56 -52.73
CA ALA A 474 42.67 -31.52 -52.34
C ALA A 474 41.75 -31.13 -53.53
N ARG A 475 42.32 -31.02 -54.74
CA ARG A 475 41.56 -30.78 -55.99
C ARG A 475 40.64 -31.94 -56.34
N ALA A 476 41.12 -33.19 -56.23
CA ALA A 476 40.30 -34.38 -56.46
C ALA A 476 39.14 -34.50 -55.46
N ARG A 477 39.36 -34.14 -54.18
CA ARG A 477 38.30 -34.06 -53.16
C ARG A 477 37.28 -32.97 -53.44
N LEU A 478 37.72 -31.79 -53.88
CA LEU A 478 36.82 -30.73 -54.35
C LEU A 478 35.98 -31.17 -55.53
N GLN A 479 36.55 -31.85 -56.52
CA GLN A 479 35.82 -32.31 -57.70
C GLN A 479 34.76 -33.36 -57.35
N ARG A 480 35.03 -34.26 -56.39
CA ARG A 480 34.02 -35.20 -55.85
C ARG A 480 32.91 -34.48 -55.09
N LEU A 481 33.25 -33.43 -54.34
CA LEU A 481 32.27 -32.62 -53.60
C LEU A 481 31.50 -31.65 -54.49
N GLN A 482 32.04 -31.24 -55.64
CA GLN A 482 31.31 -30.50 -56.68
C GLN A 482 30.22 -31.38 -57.32
N GLY A 483 30.42 -32.70 -57.36
CA GLY A 483 29.39 -33.68 -57.74
C GLY A 483 28.43 -34.09 -56.62
N ALA A 484 28.66 -33.66 -55.38
CA ALA A 484 27.75 -33.89 -54.26
C ALA A 484 26.60 -32.88 -54.27
N ALA A 485 25.45 -33.25 -53.69
CA ALA A 485 24.23 -32.45 -53.70
C ALA A 485 24.48 -30.99 -53.30
N SER A 486 24.12 -30.04 -54.17
CA SER A 486 24.10 -28.62 -53.87
C SER A 486 23.02 -28.30 -52.84
N ILE A 487 23.14 -27.17 -52.16
CA ILE A 487 22.04 -26.62 -51.34
C ILE A 487 20.75 -26.50 -52.18
N ASP A 488 20.87 -26.27 -53.49
CA ASP A 488 19.73 -26.18 -54.41
C ASP A 488 19.13 -27.56 -54.77
N ASP A 489 19.86 -28.67 -54.58
CA ASP A 489 19.32 -30.03 -54.76
C ASP A 489 18.38 -30.46 -53.62
N LEU A 490 18.32 -29.69 -52.52
CA LEU A 490 17.29 -29.85 -51.47
C LEU A 490 15.88 -29.57 -52.02
N LEU A 491 15.75 -28.75 -53.06
CA LEU A 491 14.49 -28.51 -53.77
C LEU A 491 14.02 -29.76 -54.54
N VAL A 492 14.91 -30.71 -54.85
CA VAL A 492 14.61 -31.93 -55.62
C VAL A 492 14.06 -33.05 -54.72
N ASN A 493 14.38 -33.05 -53.42
CA ASN A 493 13.90 -34.05 -52.46
C ASN A 493 12.48 -33.78 -51.92
N LEU A 494 11.70 -32.93 -52.60
CA LEU A 494 10.26 -32.77 -52.34
C LEU A 494 9.56 -34.13 -52.28
N LYS A 495 9.89 -35.08 -53.16
CA LYS A 495 9.27 -36.41 -53.19
C LYS A 495 9.46 -37.20 -51.89
N GLU A 496 10.64 -37.13 -51.29
CA GLU A 496 10.94 -37.82 -50.02
C GLU A 496 10.25 -37.11 -48.84
N LEU A 497 10.24 -35.77 -48.84
CA LEU A 497 9.47 -34.98 -47.88
C LEU A 497 7.97 -35.28 -47.95
N HIS A 498 7.42 -35.42 -49.15
CA HIS A 498 6.03 -35.84 -49.34
C HIS A 498 5.78 -37.23 -48.74
N GLN A 499 6.67 -38.19 -48.98
CA GLN A 499 6.56 -39.55 -48.43
C GLN A 499 6.67 -39.59 -46.90
N ILE A 500 7.40 -38.68 -46.28
CA ILE A 500 7.50 -38.64 -44.82
C ILE A 500 6.29 -37.92 -44.21
N LEU A 501 5.84 -36.83 -44.83
CA LEU A 501 4.79 -35.98 -44.28
C LEU A 501 3.36 -36.42 -44.64
N HIS A 502 3.18 -37.37 -45.58
CA HIS A 502 1.84 -37.78 -46.06
C HIS A 502 0.87 -38.32 -44.98
N ARG A 503 1.38 -38.74 -43.81
CA ARG A 503 0.56 -39.26 -42.70
C ARG A 503 0.18 -38.19 -41.69
N ASP A 504 0.78 -37.01 -41.75
CA ASP A 504 0.49 -35.94 -40.80
C ASP A 504 -0.84 -35.27 -41.15
N SER A 505 -1.70 -35.10 -40.14
CA SER A 505 -2.98 -34.43 -40.29
C SER A 505 -2.85 -33.02 -40.88
N ARG A 506 -1.83 -32.24 -40.50
CA ARG A 506 -1.56 -30.87 -40.99
C ARG A 506 -1.21 -30.86 -42.48
N TYR A 507 -0.53 -31.90 -42.94
CA TYR A 507 -0.18 -32.08 -44.35
C TYR A 507 -1.42 -32.45 -45.19
N LEU A 508 -2.33 -33.25 -44.63
CA LEU A 508 -3.56 -33.68 -45.31
C LEU A 508 -4.58 -32.54 -45.46
N VAL A 509 -4.56 -31.52 -44.61
CA VAL A 509 -5.47 -30.35 -44.70
C VAL A 509 -5.35 -29.65 -46.05
N LEU A 510 -4.14 -29.53 -46.61
CA LEU A 510 -3.86 -28.88 -47.89
C LEU A 510 -3.80 -29.87 -49.09
N GLN A 511 -4.36 -31.07 -48.95
CA GLN A 511 -4.33 -32.07 -50.02
C GLN A 511 -5.13 -31.65 -51.26
N PHE A 512 -6.16 -30.81 -51.09
CA PHE A 512 -7.02 -30.34 -52.19
C PHE A 512 -6.28 -29.41 -53.17
N ASP A 513 -5.19 -28.77 -52.75
CA ASP A 513 -4.35 -27.92 -53.60
C ASP A 513 -2.87 -28.34 -53.50
N PRO A 514 -2.48 -29.38 -54.28
CA PRO A 514 -1.11 -29.85 -54.32
C PRO A 514 -0.12 -28.79 -54.82
N ALA A 515 -0.56 -27.86 -55.69
CA ALA A 515 0.32 -26.83 -56.24
C ALA A 515 0.71 -25.83 -55.16
N GLU A 516 -0.27 -25.37 -54.38
CA GLU A 516 -0.02 -24.43 -53.30
C GLU A 516 0.77 -25.06 -52.15
N ARG A 517 0.47 -26.33 -51.81
CA ARG A 517 1.26 -27.09 -50.85
C ARG A 517 2.73 -27.17 -51.26
N ASN A 518 2.99 -27.50 -52.53
CA ASN A 518 4.36 -27.59 -53.05
C ASN A 518 5.07 -26.25 -53.00
N ARG A 519 4.36 -25.17 -53.35
CA ARG A 519 4.87 -23.80 -53.27
C ARG A 519 5.29 -23.44 -51.84
N ILE A 520 4.42 -23.67 -50.86
CA ILE A 520 4.73 -23.42 -49.44
C ILE A 520 5.93 -24.25 -48.99
N MET A 521 6.00 -25.52 -49.41
CA MET A 521 7.15 -26.38 -49.10
C MET A 521 8.45 -25.82 -49.68
N THR A 522 8.45 -25.39 -50.93
CA THR A 522 9.64 -24.80 -51.57
C THR A 522 10.04 -23.46 -50.94
N GLU A 523 9.08 -22.58 -50.67
CA GLU A 523 9.32 -21.28 -50.05
C GLU A 523 9.90 -21.47 -48.63
N THR A 524 9.32 -22.36 -47.82
CA THR A 524 9.81 -22.64 -46.46
C THR A 524 11.22 -23.22 -46.46
N LEU A 525 11.51 -24.16 -47.35
CA LEU A 525 12.85 -24.74 -47.47
C LEU A 525 13.87 -23.69 -47.93
N SER A 526 13.48 -22.83 -48.87
CA SER A 526 14.32 -21.72 -49.35
C SER A 526 14.63 -20.73 -48.21
N GLU A 527 13.63 -20.33 -47.42
CA GLU A 527 13.83 -19.49 -46.23
C GLU A 527 14.77 -20.14 -45.20
N MET A 528 14.59 -21.44 -44.93
CA MET A 528 15.46 -22.18 -44.00
C MET A 528 16.92 -22.21 -44.49
N VAL A 529 17.12 -22.38 -45.80
CA VAL A 529 18.43 -22.31 -46.44
C VAL A 529 19.04 -20.92 -46.33
N GLU A 530 18.28 -19.86 -46.61
CA GLU A 530 18.75 -18.48 -46.50
C GLU A 530 19.14 -18.12 -45.07
N SER A 531 18.35 -18.55 -44.08
CA SER A 531 18.66 -18.35 -42.66
C SER A 531 20.01 -18.97 -42.27
N VAL A 532 20.29 -20.18 -42.75
CA VAL A 532 21.56 -20.86 -42.51
C VAL A 532 22.73 -20.15 -43.21
N LYS A 533 22.53 -19.67 -44.45
CA LYS A 533 23.54 -18.87 -45.17
C LYS A 533 23.87 -17.58 -44.41
N GLN A 534 22.87 -16.87 -43.89
CA GLN A 534 23.05 -15.65 -43.10
C GLN A 534 23.79 -15.91 -41.78
N GLN A 535 23.46 -17.00 -41.07
CA GLN A 535 24.18 -17.41 -39.87
C GLN A 535 25.66 -17.73 -40.16
N SER A 536 25.94 -18.36 -41.31
CA SER A 536 27.30 -18.63 -41.76
C SER A 536 28.10 -17.35 -42.01
N LEU A 537 27.54 -16.41 -42.77
CA LEU A 537 28.18 -15.10 -43.02
C LEU A 537 28.49 -14.36 -41.72
N TYR A 538 27.56 -14.39 -40.76
CA TYR A 538 27.75 -13.77 -39.45
C TYR A 538 28.84 -14.46 -38.61
N SER A 539 28.91 -15.80 -38.62
CA SER A 539 29.96 -16.55 -37.93
C SER A 539 31.35 -16.36 -38.55
N SER A 540 31.43 -16.27 -39.87
CA SER A 540 32.69 -16.03 -40.60
C SER A 540 33.22 -14.62 -40.34
N ALA A 541 32.34 -13.61 -40.28
CA ALA A 541 32.71 -12.24 -39.92
C ALA A 541 33.20 -12.10 -38.46
N LYS A 542 32.69 -12.92 -37.54
CA LYS A 542 33.12 -12.93 -36.12
C LYS A 542 34.42 -13.68 -35.86
N GLY A 543 34.77 -14.66 -36.70
CA GLY A 543 36.01 -15.43 -36.58
C GLY A 543 37.24 -14.77 -37.22
N GLN A 544 37.05 -13.65 -37.93
CA GLN A 544 38.11 -12.85 -38.57
C GLN A 544 38.46 -11.56 -37.81
N SER A 545 37.75 -11.25 -36.72
CA SER A 545 38.10 -10.20 -35.76
C SER A 545 38.76 -10.81 -34.53
#